data_AF-A0A2H6LF49-F1
#
_entry.id   AF-A0A2H6LF49-F1
#
_cell.length_a   1.000
_cell.length_b   1.000
_cell.length_c   1.000
_cell.angle_alpha   90.00
_cell.angle_beta   90.00
_cell.angle_gamma   90.00
#
_symmetry.space_group_name_H-M   'P 1'
#
loop_
_entity.id
_entity.type
_entity.pdbx_description
1 polymer ?
#
loop_
_entity_poly.entity_id
_entity_poly.type
_entity_poly.pdbx_seq_one_letter_code
_entity_poly.pdbx_strand_id
1 'polypeptide(L)'
;MGSRLRVFLTPKQDKTLFELRMANVPQKVKDRAEVVRLSAHGWYVEKIASHFNWTAQTVREVLHKWQKLGMEGLWSKPGRGRKPQWIETDITFLEQCLEQEPRTYNSVQLAQKLEQQRSINLSPDHLRRVLKKRGSFGSEREKAIKENKTQ
;
A
#
# COMPACT_ATOMS: atom_id res chain seq x y z
N MET A 1 -23.09 27.10 19.25
CA MET A 1 -23.01 26.66 17.85
C MET A 1 -21.55 26.44 17.49
N GLY A 2 -21.23 25.35 16.80
CA GLY A 2 -19.85 24.99 16.47
C GLY A 2 -19.18 25.88 15.42
N SER A 3 -17.86 25.80 15.33
CA SER A 3 -17.05 26.65 14.46
C SER A 3 -17.24 26.30 12.97
N ARG A 4 -17.44 27.34 12.15
CA ARG A 4 -17.49 27.21 10.69
C ARG A 4 -16.07 27.25 10.13
N LEU A 5 -15.45 26.09 9.93
CA LEU A 5 -14.29 25.98 9.05
C LEU A 5 -14.80 25.88 7.62
N ARG A 6 -14.78 27.00 6.90
CA ARG A 6 -15.24 27.07 5.51
C ARG A 6 -14.07 26.87 4.56
N VAL A 7 -14.25 25.95 3.61
CA VAL A 7 -13.33 25.76 2.49
C VAL A 7 -13.90 26.45 1.26
N PHE A 8 -13.05 27.09 0.48
CA PHE A 8 -13.42 27.64 -0.83
C PHE A 8 -12.81 26.75 -1.90
N LEU A 9 -13.66 26.23 -2.79
CA LEU A 9 -13.24 25.39 -3.91
C LEU A 9 -13.44 26.15 -5.21
N THR A 10 -12.47 26.02 -6.11
CA THR A 10 -12.68 26.40 -7.51
C THR A 10 -13.62 25.40 -8.19
N PRO A 11 -14.34 25.78 -9.26
CA PRO A 11 -15.20 24.85 -10.00
C PRO A 11 -14.45 23.59 -10.47
N LYS A 12 -13.19 23.76 -10.89
CA LYS A 12 -12.32 22.65 -11.29
C LYS A 12 -12.04 21.70 -10.13
N GLN A 13 -11.70 22.23 -8.95
CA GLN A 13 -11.45 21.42 -7.76
C GLN A 13 -12.71 20.68 -7.30
N ASP A 14 -13.88 21.33 -7.28
CA ASP A 14 -15.12 20.65 -6.89
C ASP A 14 -15.45 19.50 -7.85
N LYS A 15 -15.26 19.70 -9.16
CA LYS A 15 -15.42 18.65 -10.16
C LYS A 15 -14.46 17.48 -9.92
N THR A 16 -13.17 17.75 -9.71
CA THR A 16 -12.19 16.69 -9.42
C THR A 16 -12.52 15.93 -8.13
N LEU A 17 -12.93 16.62 -7.07
CA LEU A 17 -13.34 15.98 -5.82
C LEU A 17 -14.61 15.13 -5.99
N PHE A 18 -15.53 15.55 -6.86
CA PHE A 18 -16.72 14.77 -7.18
C PHE A 18 -16.36 13.49 -7.96
N GLU A 19 -15.47 13.58 -8.93
CA GLU A 19 -15.01 12.44 -9.74
C GLU A 19 -14.32 11.35 -8.89
N LEU A 20 -13.67 11.72 -7.78
CA LEU A 20 -13.06 10.76 -6.85
C LEU A 20 -14.06 9.73 -6.28
N ARG A 21 -15.36 10.04 -6.24
CA ARG A 21 -16.39 9.10 -5.79
C ARG A 21 -16.41 7.83 -6.66
N MET A 22 -16.23 7.99 -7.97
CA MET A 22 -16.26 6.91 -8.96
C MET A 22 -14.87 6.32 -9.23
N ALA A 23 -13.79 7.02 -8.89
CA ALA A 23 -12.43 6.55 -9.12
C ALA A 23 -12.09 5.29 -8.30
N ASN A 24 -11.14 4.49 -8.81
CA ASN A 24 -10.57 3.35 -8.09
C ASN A 24 -9.51 3.82 -7.07
N VAL A 25 -9.98 4.49 -6.02
CA VAL A 25 -9.17 5.00 -4.91
C VAL A 25 -9.68 4.46 -3.58
N PRO A 26 -8.84 4.42 -2.52
CA PRO A 26 -9.28 3.94 -1.21
C PRO A 26 -10.50 4.72 -0.68
N GLN A 27 -11.44 4.04 -0.04
CA GLN A 27 -12.68 4.65 0.47
C GLN A 27 -12.43 5.87 1.36
N LYS A 28 -11.40 5.82 2.21
CA LYS A 28 -11.00 6.95 3.07
C LYS A 28 -10.68 8.23 2.30
N VAL A 29 -10.16 8.12 1.07
CA VAL A 29 -9.88 9.28 0.21
C VAL A 29 -11.19 9.87 -0.31
N LYS A 30 -12.15 9.02 -0.68
CA LYS A 30 -13.49 9.42 -1.12
C LYS A 30 -14.24 10.15 0.00
N ASP A 31 -14.27 9.58 1.20
CA ASP A 31 -14.94 10.18 2.36
C ASP A 31 -14.35 11.55 2.70
N ARG A 32 -13.01 11.68 2.69
CA ARG A 32 -12.32 12.95 2.92
C ARG A 32 -12.62 13.98 1.84
N ALA A 33 -12.70 13.56 0.57
CA ALA A 33 -13.08 14.45 -0.53
C ALA A 33 -14.51 14.98 -0.33
N GLU A 34 -15.44 14.13 0.09
CA GLU A 34 -16.82 14.52 0.35
C GLU A 34 -16.93 15.46 1.56
N VAL A 35 -16.18 15.22 2.64
CA VAL A 35 -16.07 16.15 3.78
C VAL A 35 -15.65 17.57 3.33
N VAL A 36 -14.64 17.66 2.46
CA VAL A 36 -14.17 18.94 1.92
C VAL A 36 -15.26 19.62 1.08
N ARG A 37 -15.95 18.87 0.22
CA ARG A 37 -17.06 19.39 -0.59
C ARG A 37 -18.20 19.89 0.31
N LEU A 38 -18.65 19.12 1.29
CA LEU A 38 -19.74 19.53 2.20
C LEU A 38 -19.38 20.80 2.99
N SER A 39 -18.13 20.94 3.44
CA SER A 39 -17.64 22.18 4.06
C SER A 39 -17.71 23.37 3.10
N ALA A 40 -17.37 23.18 1.82
CA ALA A 40 -17.50 24.21 0.79
C ALA A 40 -18.96 24.61 0.51
N HIS A 41 -19.88 23.65 0.58
CA HIS A 41 -21.33 23.88 0.53
C HIS A 41 -21.90 24.53 1.82
N GLY A 42 -21.05 24.86 2.78
CA GLY A 42 -21.43 25.62 3.98
C GLY A 42 -21.96 24.78 5.14
N TRP A 43 -21.74 23.46 5.12
CA TRP A 43 -22.12 22.61 6.26
C TRP A 43 -21.22 22.86 7.47
N TYR A 44 -21.82 22.80 8.66
CA TYR A 44 -21.07 22.87 9.93
C TYR A 44 -20.28 21.59 10.17
N VAL A 45 -19.14 21.72 10.84
CA VAL A 45 -18.26 20.59 11.20
C VAL A 45 -19.03 19.50 11.94
N GLU A 46 -19.91 19.88 12.88
CA GLU A 46 -20.69 18.95 13.68
C GLU A 46 -21.73 18.20 12.85
N LYS A 47 -22.33 18.87 11.85
CA LYS A 47 -23.28 18.26 10.91
C LYS A 47 -22.57 17.24 10.01
N ILE A 48 -21.39 17.59 9.50
CA ILE A 48 -20.55 16.70 8.70
C ILE A 48 -20.11 15.49 9.55
N ALA A 49 -19.64 15.74 10.76
CA ALA A 49 -19.21 14.69 11.69
C ALA A 49 -20.34 13.68 11.96
N SER A 50 -21.56 14.17 12.20
CA SER A 50 -22.74 13.32 12.38
C SER A 50 -23.08 12.51 11.13
N HIS A 51 -22.94 13.11 9.94
CA HIS A 51 -23.22 12.44 8.66
C HIS A 51 -22.28 11.25 8.39
N PHE A 52 -21.00 11.37 8.76
CA PHE A 52 -20.00 10.30 8.59
C PHE A 52 -19.82 9.39 9.82
N ASN A 53 -20.57 9.66 10.90
CA ASN A 53 -20.33 9.04 12.22
C ASN A 53 -18.87 9.18 12.69
N TRP A 54 -18.29 10.37 12.50
CA TRP A 54 -16.93 10.74 12.90
C TRP A 54 -16.95 11.69 14.10
N THR A 55 -15.80 11.85 14.75
CA THR A 55 -15.64 12.95 15.71
C THR A 55 -15.47 14.28 14.96
N ALA A 56 -15.94 15.37 15.56
CA ALA A 56 -15.73 16.72 15.01
C ALA A 56 -14.24 17.03 14.84
N GLN A 57 -13.38 16.49 15.70
CA GLN A 57 -11.92 16.66 15.59
C GLN A 57 -11.36 16.05 14.31
N THR A 58 -11.78 14.84 13.94
CA THR A 58 -11.36 14.20 12.68
C THR A 58 -11.74 15.03 11.46
N VAL A 59 -12.95 15.60 11.45
CA VAL A 59 -13.39 16.49 10.38
C VAL A 59 -12.49 17.74 10.30
N ARG A 60 -12.19 18.39 11.44
CA ARG A 60 -11.28 19.55 11.47
C ARG A 60 -9.90 19.21 10.95
N GLU A 61 -9.35 18.06 11.32
CA GLU A 61 -8.04 17.61 10.82
C GLU A 61 -8.02 17.41 9.31
N VAL A 62 -9.09 16.85 8.73
CA VAL A 62 -9.21 16.69 7.28
C VAL A 62 -9.26 18.06 6.59
N LEU A 63 -10.06 19.00 7.10
CA LEU A 63 -10.16 20.33 6.54
C LEU A 63 -8.84 21.12 6.66
N HIS A 64 -8.13 21.02 7.79
CA HIS A 64 -6.82 21.65 7.94
C HIS A 64 -5.75 21.02 7.04
N LYS A 65 -5.76 19.69 6.87
CA LYS A 65 -4.86 19.02 5.92
C LYS A 65 -5.13 19.47 4.49
N TRP A 66 -6.40 19.60 4.11
CA TRP A 66 -6.80 20.15 2.82
C TRP A 66 -6.31 21.59 2.63
N GLN A 67 -6.51 22.47 3.61
CA GLN A 67 -6.03 23.86 3.53
C GLN A 67 -4.52 23.95 3.36
N LYS A 68 -3.76 23.04 3.99
CA LYS A 68 -2.29 23.04 3.95
C LYS A 68 -1.70 22.38 2.70
N LEU A 69 -2.29 21.28 2.23
CA LEU A 69 -1.70 20.39 1.21
C LEU A 69 -2.58 20.23 -0.03
N GLY A 70 -3.79 20.79 -0.05
CA GLY A 70 -4.77 20.61 -1.11
C GLY A 70 -5.11 19.13 -1.34
N MET A 71 -5.10 18.73 -2.61
CA MET A 71 -5.39 17.36 -3.03
C MET A 71 -4.53 16.34 -2.28
N GLU A 72 -3.22 16.52 -2.20
CA GLU A 72 -2.31 15.58 -1.53
C GLU A 72 -2.71 15.29 -0.07
N GLY A 73 -3.35 16.25 0.61
CA GLY A 73 -3.83 16.12 1.99
C GLY A 73 -4.95 15.08 2.17
N LEU A 74 -5.61 14.65 1.08
CA LEU A 74 -6.63 13.61 1.12
C LEU A 74 -6.02 12.21 1.27
N TRP A 75 -4.82 12.00 0.74
CA TRP A 75 -4.14 10.70 0.78
C TRP A 75 -3.50 10.45 2.14
N SER A 76 -3.55 9.19 2.57
CA SER A 76 -2.84 8.79 3.80
C SER A 76 -1.36 8.62 3.48
N LYS A 77 -0.51 9.19 4.33
CA LYS A 77 0.94 8.93 4.25
C LYS A 77 1.19 7.42 4.40
N PRO A 78 2.21 6.88 3.71
CA PRO A 78 2.63 5.51 3.93
C PRO A 78 2.89 5.29 5.42
N GLY A 79 2.48 4.13 5.94
CA GLY A 79 2.57 3.82 7.36
C GLY A 79 4.01 3.87 7.87
N ARG A 80 4.19 4.17 9.16
CA ARG A 80 5.50 4.26 9.83
C ARG A 80 6.26 2.93 9.95
N GLY A 81 5.75 1.85 9.36
CA GLY A 81 6.33 0.51 9.51
C GLY A 81 7.81 0.47 9.11
N ARG A 82 8.54 -0.50 9.67
CA ARG A 82 9.95 -0.72 9.32
C ARG A 82 10.07 -0.90 7.81
N LYS A 83 10.87 -0.06 7.16
CA LYS A 83 11.17 -0.21 5.74
C LYS A 83 11.83 -1.58 5.51
N PRO A 84 11.54 -2.26 4.38
CA PRO A 84 12.21 -3.52 4.06
C PRO A 84 13.74 -3.34 4.10
N GLN A 85 14.45 -4.34 4.61
CA GLN A 85 15.92 -4.37 4.61
C GLN A 85 16.50 -4.73 3.23
N TRP A 86 15.65 -5.15 2.29
CA TRP A 86 16.00 -5.56 0.94
C TRP A 86 15.32 -4.65 -0.09
N ILE A 87 15.95 -4.54 -1.25
CA ILE A 87 15.43 -3.85 -2.42
C ILE A 87 14.93 -4.91 -3.42
N GLU A 88 14.02 -4.53 -4.31
CA GLU A 88 13.42 -5.44 -5.28
C GLU A 88 14.47 -6.20 -6.11
N THR A 89 15.59 -5.55 -6.44
CA THR A 89 16.73 -6.15 -7.14
C THR A 89 17.32 -7.37 -6.43
N ASP A 90 17.30 -7.39 -5.11
CA ASP A 90 17.88 -8.47 -4.30
C ASP A 90 17.01 -9.72 -4.35
N ILE A 91 15.69 -9.54 -4.47
CA ILE A 91 14.75 -10.65 -4.62
C ILE A 91 14.76 -11.18 -6.04
N THR A 92 14.80 -10.29 -7.05
CA THR A 92 14.93 -10.72 -8.45
C THR A 92 16.22 -11.50 -8.67
N PHE A 93 17.31 -11.11 -8.02
CA PHE A 93 18.56 -11.88 -8.05
C PHE A 93 18.39 -13.30 -7.49
N LEU A 94 17.64 -13.47 -6.40
CA LEU A 94 17.35 -14.79 -5.85
C LEU A 94 16.45 -15.63 -6.75
N GLU A 95 15.47 -15.01 -7.41
CA GLU A 95 14.61 -15.68 -8.39
C GLU A 95 15.43 -16.19 -9.58
N GLN A 96 16.31 -15.36 -10.13
CA GLN A 96 17.24 -15.78 -11.20
C GLN A 96 18.16 -16.92 -10.76
N CYS A 97 18.65 -16.89 -9.52
CA CYS A 97 19.44 -17.99 -8.96
C CYS A 97 18.65 -19.29 -8.86
N LEU A 98 17.37 -19.22 -8.50
CA LEU A 98 16.50 -20.39 -8.38
C LEU A 98 16.10 -20.96 -9.75
N GLU A 99 16.00 -20.12 -10.78
CA GLU A 99 15.71 -20.57 -12.15
C GLU A 99 16.93 -21.20 -12.85
N GLN A 100 18.11 -20.62 -12.67
CA GLN A 100 19.33 -21.08 -13.36
C GLN A 100 19.91 -22.37 -12.75
N GLU A 101 19.65 -22.61 -11.47
CA GLU A 101 20.22 -23.75 -10.77
C GLU A 101 19.14 -24.79 -10.44
N PRO A 102 19.20 -26.02 -10.98
CA PRO A 102 18.20 -27.07 -10.74
C PRO A 102 18.29 -27.68 -9.33
N ARG A 103 19.01 -27.04 -8.40
CA ARG A 103 19.23 -27.53 -7.04
C ARG A 103 18.16 -27.00 -6.10
N THR A 104 17.62 -27.87 -5.26
CA THR A 104 16.73 -27.45 -4.17
C THR A 104 17.50 -26.68 -3.11
N TYR A 105 17.25 -25.38 -3.03
CA TYR A 105 17.85 -24.49 -2.05
C TYR A 105 17.08 -24.50 -0.72
N ASN A 106 17.79 -24.63 0.40
CA ASN A 106 17.23 -24.36 1.72
C ASN A 106 17.21 -22.84 1.98
N SER A 107 16.22 -22.34 2.72
CA SER A 107 16.12 -20.93 3.12
C SER A 107 17.37 -20.39 3.83
N VAL A 108 18.09 -21.25 4.55
CA VAL A 108 19.38 -20.88 5.18
C VAL A 108 20.47 -20.62 4.12
N GLN A 109 20.54 -21.46 3.08
CA GLN A 109 21.52 -21.31 2.01
C GLN A 109 21.26 -20.06 1.17
N LEU A 110 19.99 -19.75 0.92
CA LEU A 110 19.61 -18.53 0.21
C LEU A 110 19.93 -17.27 1.03
N ALA A 111 19.71 -17.30 2.35
CA ALA A 111 20.08 -16.20 3.23
C ALA A 111 21.60 -15.96 3.23
N GLN A 112 22.40 -17.03 3.31
CA GLN A 112 23.86 -16.94 3.22
C GLN A 112 24.33 -16.42 1.86
N LYS A 113 23.74 -16.89 0.76
CA LYS A 113 24.07 -16.41 -0.60
C LYS A 113 23.75 -14.91 -0.75
N LEU A 114 22.64 -14.47 -0.18
CA LEU A 114 22.25 -13.06 -0.20
C LEU A 114 23.19 -12.19 0.65
N GLU A 115 23.59 -12.67 1.82
CA GLU A 115 24.57 -11.99 2.67
C GLU A 115 25.93 -11.89 1.97
N GLN A 116 26.41 -12.97 1.35
CA GLN A 116 27.71 -12.99 0.66
C GLN A 116 27.75 -12.08 -0.57
N GLN A 117 26.69 -12.08 -1.39
CA GLN A 117 26.72 -11.37 -2.67
C GLN A 117 26.16 -9.94 -2.62
N ARG A 118 25.26 -9.66 -1.69
CA ARG A 118 24.60 -8.35 -1.57
C ARG A 118 24.81 -7.68 -0.23
N SER A 119 25.51 -8.32 0.72
CA SER A 119 25.73 -7.80 2.09
C SER A 119 24.43 -7.48 2.83
N ILE A 120 23.35 -8.21 2.52
CA ILE A 120 22.04 -8.04 3.14
C ILE A 120 21.79 -9.19 4.12
N ASN A 121 21.72 -8.85 5.40
CA ASN A 121 21.39 -9.82 6.44
C ASN A 121 19.86 -9.95 6.58
N LEU A 122 19.35 -11.08 6.11
CA LEU A 122 17.94 -11.41 6.17
C LEU A 122 17.74 -12.75 6.87
N SER A 123 16.87 -12.76 7.88
CA SER A 123 16.47 -14.02 8.54
C SER A 123 15.87 -14.99 7.50
N PRO A 124 16.23 -16.28 7.53
CA PRO A 124 15.67 -17.30 6.62
C PRO A 124 14.15 -17.34 6.60
N ASP A 125 13.49 -17.10 7.75
CA ASP A 125 12.02 -17.06 7.84
C ASP A 125 11.41 -15.83 7.18
N HIS A 126 12.13 -14.70 7.22
CA HIS A 126 11.72 -13.49 6.52
C HIS A 126 11.87 -13.68 5.02
N LEU A 127 12.98 -14.26 4.57
CA LEU A 127 13.22 -14.61 3.17
C LEU A 127 12.11 -15.54 2.62
N ARG A 128 11.79 -16.61 3.37
CA ARG A 128 10.72 -17.54 3.01
C ARG A 128 9.37 -16.85 2.87
N ARG A 129 9.03 -15.92 3.78
CA ARG A 129 7.79 -15.13 3.71
C ARG A 129 7.76 -14.21 2.49
N VAL A 130 8.89 -13.58 2.17
CA VAL A 130 9.02 -12.70 1.00
C VAL A 130 8.84 -13.48 -0.30
N LEU A 131 9.54 -14.60 -0.46
CA LEU A 131 9.45 -15.44 -1.66
C LEU A 131 8.06 -16.09 -1.81
N LYS A 132 7.43 -16.51 -0.70
CA LYS A 132 6.02 -16.96 -0.70
C LYS A 132 5.04 -15.89 -1.19
N LYS A 133 5.22 -14.64 -0.74
CA LYS A 133 4.35 -13.53 -1.14
C LYS A 133 4.46 -13.19 -2.63
N ARG A 134 5.63 -13.46 -3.24
CA ARG A 134 5.90 -13.28 -4.68
C ARG A 134 5.43 -14.45 -5.54
N GLY A 135 5.12 -15.61 -4.94
CA GLY A 135 4.71 -16.82 -5.64
C GLY A 135 5.85 -17.80 -5.95
N SER A 136 7.11 -17.40 -5.73
CA SER A 136 8.32 -18.14 -6.12
C SER A 136 8.69 -19.29 -5.16
N PHE A 137 7.96 -19.44 -4.04
CA PHE A 137 8.21 -20.48 -3.02
C PHE A 137 6.90 -21.09 -2.51
N GLY A 138 6.17 -21.74 -3.41
CA GLY A 138 4.97 -22.53 -3.12
C GLY A 138 5.16 -23.93 -3.68
N SER A 139 4.71 -24.93 -2.93
CA SER A 139 4.75 -26.34 -3.32
C SER A 139 3.85 -26.62 -4.53
N GLU A 140 4.31 -26.32 -5.73
CA GLU A 140 3.80 -27.00 -6.93
C GLU A 140 4.55 -28.34 -7.04
N ARG A 141 3.86 -29.42 -6.67
CA ARG A 141 4.26 -30.78 -7.05
C ARG A 141 3.87 -31.02 -8.51
N GLU A 142 4.51 -30.34 -9.46
CA GLU A 142 4.41 -30.64 -10.89
C GLU A 142 5.80 -30.30 -11.50
N LYS A 143 6.63 -31.22 -11.98
CA LYS A 143 6.37 -32.40 -12.79
C LYS A 143 7.31 -33.54 -12.38
N ALA A 144 6.75 -34.57 -11.75
CA ALA A 144 7.28 -35.92 -11.87
C ALA A 144 6.41 -36.67 -12.88
N ILE A 145 6.44 -36.25 -14.15
CA ILE A 145 6.12 -37.18 -15.23
C ILE A 145 7.40 -37.96 -15.47
N LYS A 146 7.51 -39.09 -14.78
CA LYS A 146 8.27 -40.24 -15.25
C LYS A 146 7.64 -40.64 -16.59
N GLU A 147 8.36 -40.42 -17.68
CA GLU A 147 8.28 -41.35 -18.81
C GLU A 147 9.67 -41.90 -19.06
N ASN A 148 9.73 -43.23 -19.02
CA ASN A 148 10.92 -44.04 -18.97
C ASN A 148 11.74 -43.94 -20.26
N LYS A 149 13.06 -44.00 -20.09
CA LYS A 149 13.98 -44.47 -21.12
C LYS A 149 13.56 -45.88 -21.59
N THR A 150 13.36 -46.01 -22.90
CA THR A 150 13.88 -47.07 -23.79
C THR A 150 13.80 -48.51 -23.28
N GLN A 151 12.91 -49.31 -23.89
CA GLN A 151 13.25 -50.41 -24.81
C GLN A 151 11.99 -50.89 -25.55
#